data_AF-A0A0S8JAG6-F1
#
_entry.id   AF-A0A0S8JAG6-F1
#
_cell.length_a   1.000
_cell.length_b   1.000
_cell.length_c   1.000
_cell.angle_alpha   90.00
_cell.angle_beta   90.00
_cell.angle_gamma   90.00
#
_symmetry.space_group_name_H-M   'P 1'
#
loop_
_entity.id
_entity.type
_entity.pdbx_description
1 polymer ?
#
loop_
_entity_poly.entity_id
_entity_poly.type
_entity_poly.pdbx_seq_one_letter_code
_entity_poly.pdbx_strand_id
1 'polypeptide(L)'
;MVSKLRAQRIADRIFEELSILLLMEVSDPRIESASITDVSVDRELAFANIYVSSIEGGEAAPTILEGLNHAKGFIRRSLAQRIQLRSFPRLRFYWDPSPERADRIDKMLNALPDLEPSTLSDEDEEEEIHQDG
;
A
#
# COMPACT_ATOMS: atom_id res chain seq x y z
N MET A 1 23.24 -7.83 0.50
CA MET A 1 22.13 -7.34 1.37
C MET A 1 21.26 -6.39 0.56
N VAL A 2 19.94 -6.50 0.65
CA VAL A 2 19.01 -5.56 0.01
C VAL A 2 19.11 -4.23 0.76
N SER A 3 19.32 -3.11 0.06
CA SER A 3 19.29 -1.80 0.71
C SER A 3 17.90 -1.54 1.28
N LYS A 4 17.80 -0.88 2.43
CA LYS A 4 16.51 -0.54 3.08
C LYS A 4 15.55 0.14 2.10
N LEU A 5 16.09 0.98 1.20
CA LEU A 5 15.37 1.66 0.13
C LEU A 5 14.70 0.69 -0.87
N ARG A 6 15.35 -0.42 -1.22
CA ARG A 6 14.81 -1.40 -2.17
C ARG A 6 13.69 -2.24 -1.55
N ALA A 7 13.82 -2.62 -0.28
CA ALA A 7 12.75 -3.32 0.44
C ALA A 7 11.52 -2.41 0.60
N GLN A 8 11.71 -1.13 0.92
CA GLN A 8 10.65 -0.13 0.99
C GLN A 8 9.90 -0.02 -0.34
N ARG A 9 10.61 0.20 -1.46
CA ARG A 9 10.00 0.28 -2.80
C ARG A 9 9.22 -0.97 -3.20
N ILE A 10 9.64 -2.15 -2.74
CA ILE A 10 8.90 -3.40 -2.97
C ILE A 10 7.64 -3.46 -2.11
N ALA A 11 7.74 -3.08 -0.83
CA ALA A 11 6.59 -3.01 0.07
C ALA A 11 5.52 -2.06 -0.46
N ASP A 12 5.94 -0.87 -0.86
CA ASP A 12 5.17 0.17 -1.53
C ASP A 12 4.42 -0.37 -2.76
N ARG A 13 5.13 -1.10 -3.63
CA ARG A 13 4.53 -1.69 -4.83
C ARG A 13 3.59 -2.84 -4.54
N ILE A 14 3.87 -3.64 -3.51
CA ILE A 14 2.95 -4.68 -3.02
C ILE A 14 1.69 -4.02 -2.45
N PHE A 15 1.82 -2.94 -1.69
CA PHE A 15 0.69 -2.22 -1.10
C PHE A 15 -0.27 -1.71 -2.18
N GLU A 16 0.26 -1.02 -3.19
CA GLU A 16 -0.55 -0.48 -4.29
C GLU A 16 -1.27 -1.58 -5.08
N GLU A 17 -0.53 -2.60 -5.52
CA GLU A 17 -1.11 -3.70 -6.30
C GLU A 17 -2.10 -4.54 -5.50
N LEU A 18 -1.84 -4.76 -4.21
CA LEU A 18 -2.75 -5.52 -3.33
C LEU A 18 -4.01 -4.71 -3.04
N SER A 19 -3.90 -3.39 -2.89
CA SER A 19 -5.06 -2.50 -2.71
C SER A 19 -5.97 -2.52 -3.94
N ILE A 20 -5.39 -2.41 -5.14
CA ILE A 20 -6.14 -2.50 -6.40
C ILE A 20 -6.76 -3.89 -6.57
N LEU A 21 -6.01 -4.95 -6.27
CA LEU A 21 -6.48 -6.32 -6.39
C LEU A 21 -7.65 -6.60 -5.45
N LEU A 22 -7.58 -6.16 -4.19
CA LEU A 22 -8.69 -6.28 -3.25
C LEU A 22 -9.93 -5.55 -3.76
N LEU A 23 -9.77 -4.34 -4.30
CA LEU A 23 -10.90 -3.55 -4.79
C LEU A 23 -11.51 -4.10 -6.09
N MET A 24 -10.70 -4.65 -7.00
CA MET A 24 -11.17 -5.07 -8.34
C MET A 24 -11.44 -6.57 -8.48
N GLU A 25 -10.64 -7.44 -7.85
CA GLU A 25 -10.65 -8.89 -8.08
C GLU A 25 -11.31 -9.67 -6.94
N VAL A 26 -11.44 -9.10 -5.74
CA VAL A 26 -12.04 -9.79 -4.59
C VAL A 26 -13.53 -9.47 -4.47
N SER A 27 -14.36 -10.39 -4.95
CA SER A 27 -15.83 -10.33 -4.83
C SER A 27 -16.38 -11.10 -3.62
N ASP A 28 -15.55 -11.34 -2.60
CA ASP A 28 -16.03 -12.01 -1.38
C ASP A 28 -16.63 -10.96 -0.43
N PRO A 29 -17.94 -11.02 -0.10
CA PRO A 29 -18.58 -10.05 0.77
C PRO A 29 -17.96 -9.98 2.17
N ARG A 30 -17.17 -11.00 2.57
CA ARG A 30 -16.46 -11.03 3.85
C ARG A 30 -15.18 -10.20 3.85
N ILE A 31 -14.61 -9.92 2.68
CA ILE A 31 -13.34 -9.19 2.51
C ILE A 31 -13.60 -7.83 1.87
N GLU A 32 -14.80 -7.59 1.31
CA GLU A 32 -15.21 -6.33 0.69
C GLU A 32 -15.08 -5.13 1.64
N SER A 33 -15.40 -5.30 2.93
CA SER A 33 -15.22 -4.27 3.96
C SER A 33 -13.76 -4.08 4.41
N ALA A 34 -12.83 -4.94 3.97
CA ALA A 34 -11.45 -4.94 4.43
C ALA A 34 -10.57 -4.00 3.60
N SER A 35 -9.78 -3.19 4.29
CA SER A 35 -8.80 -2.25 3.72
C SER A 35 -7.40 -2.58 4.19
N ILE A 36 -6.39 -2.32 3.36
CA ILE A 36 -4.98 -2.45 3.76
C ILE A 36 -4.53 -1.17 4.44
N THR A 37 -3.97 -1.31 5.64
CA THR A 37 -3.44 -0.19 6.42
C THR A 37 -1.95 0.00 6.19
N ASP A 38 -1.18 -1.09 6.11
CA ASP A 38 0.26 -1.03 5.88
C ASP A 38 0.83 -2.33 5.30
N VAL A 39 1.97 -2.25 4.63
CA VAL A 39 2.75 -3.40 4.19
C VAL A 39 4.20 -3.21 4.59
N SER A 40 4.76 -4.18 5.31
CA SER A 40 6.17 -4.21 5.68
C SER A 40 6.83 -5.47 5.15
N VAL A 41 7.91 -5.30 4.40
CA VAL A 41 8.70 -6.43 3.86
C VAL A 41 10.03 -6.54 4.60
N ASP A 42 10.40 -7.76 4.94
CA ASP A 42 11.67 -8.04 5.62
C ASP A 42 12.89 -7.68 4.75
N ARG A 43 14.04 -7.40 5.37
CA ARG A 43 15.30 -7.09 4.66
C ARG A 43 15.74 -8.19 3.70
N GLU A 44 15.36 -9.45 3.95
CA GLU A 44 15.69 -10.57 3.07
C GLU A 44 14.60 -10.88 2.03
N LEU A 45 13.51 -10.10 1.97
CA LEU A 45 12.34 -10.37 1.13
C LEU A 45 11.75 -11.77 1.37
N ALA A 46 11.96 -12.33 2.57
CA ALA A 46 11.45 -13.65 2.94
C ALA A 46 9.96 -13.58 3.33
N PHE A 47 9.56 -12.49 3.99
CA PHE A 47 8.22 -12.28 4.50
C PHE A 47 7.72 -10.88 4.17
N ALA A 48 6.43 -10.79 3.83
CA ALA A 48 5.69 -9.55 3.69
C ALA A 48 4.54 -9.57 4.70
N ASN A 49 4.62 -8.71 5.70
CA ASN A 49 3.58 -8.51 6.70
C ASN A 49 2.61 -7.47 6.15
N ILE A 50 1.34 -7.87 6.01
CA ILE A 50 0.26 -7.05 5.50
C ILE A 50 -0.70 -6.81 6.65
N TYR A 51 -0.95 -5.55 6.95
CA TYR A 51 -1.86 -5.11 8.00
C TYR A 51 -3.17 -4.70 7.36
N VAL A 52 -4.27 -5.25 7.85
CA VAL A 52 -5.63 -5.02 7.34
C VAL A 52 -6.56 -4.58 8.45
N SER A 53 -7.50 -3.71 8.10
CA SER A 53 -8.54 -3.19 8.98
C SER A 53 -9.90 -3.24 8.28
N SER A 54 -11.00 -3.08 9.02
CA SER A 54 -12.36 -2.93 8.47
C SER A 54 -13.07 -1.79 9.17
N ILE A 55 -13.98 -1.16 8.43
CA ILE A 55 -14.91 -0.15 8.94
C ILE A 55 -15.89 -0.78 9.95
N GLU A 56 -16.23 -2.07 9.77
CA GLU A 56 -17.14 -2.81 10.67
C GLU A 56 -16.51 -3.15 12.03
N GLY A 57 -15.22 -2.85 12.23
CA GLY A 57 -14.50 -3.05 13.47
C GLY A 57 -13.99 -4.49 13.68
N GLY A 58 -13.55 -4.78 14.91
CA GLY A 58 -12.81 -6.00 15.24
C GLY A 58 -13.63 -7.31 15.25
N GLU A 59 -14.95 -7.26 15.24
CA GLU A 59 -15.78 -8.48 15.25
C GLU A 59 -15.69 -9.26 13.93
N ALA A 60 -15.51 -8.56 12.81
CA ALA A 60 -15.30 -9.17 11.49
C ALA A 60 -13.86 -9.63 11.25
N ALA A 61 -12.91 -9.26 12.13
CA ALA A 61 -11.49 -9.58 11.99
C ALA A 61 -11.19 -11.07 11.71
N PRO A 62 -11.72 -12.05 12.46
CA PRO A 62 -11.42 -13.46 12.21
C PRO A 62 -11.95 -13.92 10.84
N THR A 63 -13.13 -13.45 10.44
CA THR A 63 -13.75 -13.80 9.16
C THR A 63 -12.99 -13.21 7.97
N ILE A 64 -12.55 -11.95 8.08
CA ILE A 64 -11.70 -11.28 7.09
C ILE A 64 -10.35 -12.00 6.97
N LEU A 65 -9.71 -12.30 8.10
CA LEU A 65 -8.41 -13.00 8.09
C LEU A 65 -8.51 -14.40 7.51
N GLU A 66 -9.61 -15.12 7.76
CA GLU A 66 -9.86 -16.43 7.16
C GLU A 66 -10.05 -16.31 5.65
N GLY A 67 -10.84 -15.34 5.19
CA GLY A 67 -11.02 -15.04 3.76
C GLY A 67 -9.71 -14.69 3.06
N LEU A 68 -8.90 -13.81 3.66
CA LEU A 68 -7.58 -13.45 3.13
C LEU A 68 -6.62 -14.63 3.12
N ASN A 69 -6.67 -15.51 4.13
CA ASN A 69 -5.86 -16.73 4.15
C ASN A 69 -6.29 -17.72 3.05
N HIS A 70 -7.58 -17.82 2.76
CA HIS A 70 -8.08 -18.63 1.64
C HIS A 70 -7.67 -18.02 0.29
N ALA A 71 -7.80 -16.70 0.13
CA ALA A 71 -7.39 -15.96 -1.05
C ALA A 71 -5.86 -15.81 -1.19
N LYS A 72 -5.08 -16.14 -0.17
CA LYS A 72 -3.61 -15.98 -0.14
C LYS A 72 -2.90 -16.59 -1.34
N GLY A 73 -3.34 -17.77 -1.79
CA GLY A 73 -2.77 -18.44 -2.95
C GLY A 73 -3.00 -17.67 -4.25
N PHE A 74 -4.21 -17.14 -4.41
CA PHE A 74 -4.62 -16.30 -5.53
C PHE A 74 -3.88 -14.96 -5.52
N ILE A 75 -3.95 -14.22 -4.41
CA ILE A 75 -3.28 -12.93 -4.22
C ILE A 75 -1.79 -13.06 -4.52
N ARG A 76 -1.13 -14.10 -3.97
CA ARG A 76 0.29 -14.34 -4.24
C ARG A 76 0.57 -14.56 -5.73
N ARG A 77 -0.29 -15.30 -6.43
CA ARG A 77 -0.10 -15.57 -7.86
C ARG A 77 -0.27 -14.30 -8.69
N SER A 78 -1.34 -13.55 -8.46
CA SER A 78 -1.60 -12.29 -9.16
C SER A 78 -0.48 -11.28 -8.91
N LEU A 79 -0.05 -11.09 -7.65
CA LEU A 79 1.07 -10.20 -7.33
C LEU A 79 2.39 -10.66 -7.94
N ALA A 80 2.66 -11.97 -7.99
CA ALA A 80 3.87 -12.49 -8.63
C ALA A 80 3.89 -12.30 -10.16
N GLN A 81 2.72 -12.20 -10.80
CA GLN A 81 2.63 -11.87 -12.22
C GLN A 81 2.87 -10.38 -12.51
N ARG A 82 2.42 -9.51 -11.59
CA ARG A 82 2.56 -8.05 -11.73
C ARG A 82 3.93 -7.54 -11.27
N ILE A 83 4.48 -8.14 -10.22
CA ILE A 83 5.79 -7.77 -9.63
C ILE A 83 6.81 -8.86 -9.96
N GLN A 84 7.67 -8.58 -10.93
CA GLN A 84 8.76 -9.49 -11.31
C GLN A 84 9.84 -9.55 -10.22
N LEU A 85 9.71 -10.52 -9.33
CA LEU A 85 10.69 -10.83 -8.28
C LEU A 85 11.31 -12.20 -8.52
N ARG A 86 12.59 -12.35 -8.17
CA ARG A 86 13.28 -13.65 -8.23
C ARG A 86 12.68 -14.67 -7.25
N SER A 87 12.29 -14.19 -6.08
CA SER A 87 11.59 -14.95 -5.05
C SER A 87 10.53 -14.05 -4.46
N PHE A 88 9.27 -14.49 -4.50
CA PHE A 88 8.16 -13.71 -3.94
C PHE A 88 8.03 -14.01 -2.44
N PRO A 89 7.98 -12.98 -1.57
CA PRO A 89 7.90 -13.15 -0.12
C PRO A 89 6.63 -13.92 0.31
N ARG A 90 6.71 -14.59 1.45
CA ARG A 90 5.52 -15.19 2.07
C ARG A 90 4.65 -14.10 2.68
N LEU A 91 3.40 -14.02 2.21
CA LEU A 91 2.39 -13.09 2.72
C LEU A 91 1.90 -13.53 4.10
N ARG A 92 1.91 -12.62 5.07
CA ARG A 92 1.37 -12.79 6.41
C ARG A 92 0.37 -11.69 6.68
N PHE A 93 -0.88 -12.06 6.91
CA PHE A 93 -1.94 -11.10 7.19
C PHE A 93 -2.07 -10.90 8.69
N TYR A 94 -2.23 -9.65 9.08
CA TYR A 94 -2.40 -9.20 10.45
C TYR A 94 -3.58 -8.26 10.54
N TRP A 95 -4.38 -8.41 11.58
CA TRP A 95 -5.42 -7.45 11.88
C TRP A 95 -4.82 -6.23 12.57
N ASP A 96 -5.15 -5.05 12.06
CA ASP A 96 -4.88 -3.77 12.69
C ASP A 96 -6.23 -3.17 13.15
N PRO A 97 -6.44 -3.00 14.47
CA PRO A 97 -7.65 -2.37 14.99
C PRO A 97 -7.69 -0.85 14.75
N SER A 98 -6.63 -0.23 14.24
CA SER A 98 -6.62 1.22 13.94
C SER A 98 -7.07 1.51 12.51
N PRO A 99 -8.29 2.04 12.29
CA PRO A 99 -8.72 2.52 10.98
C PRO A 99 -8.03 3.85 10.55
N GLU A 100 -7.24 4.47 11.42
CA GLU A 100 -6.74 5.85 11.28
C GLU A 100 -5.53 6.06 10.35
N ARG A 101 -5.01 5.04 9.65
CA ARG A 101 -3.80 5.18 8.82
C ARG A 101 -4.02 5.12 7.31
N ALA A 102 -5.24 5.36 6.86
CA ALA A 102 -5.61 5.39 5.44
C ALA A 102 -5.03 6.58 4.63
N ASP A 103 -4.44 7.59 5.29
CA ASP A 103 -3.93 8.81 4.63
C ASP A 103 -2.58 8.67 3.89
N ARG A 104 -2.09 7.45 3.60
CA ARG A 104 -0.79 7.28 2.90
C ARG A 104 -0.88 7.12 1.38
N ILE A 105 -2.07 6.98 0.80
CA ILE A 105 -2.22 6.84 -0.66
C ILE A 105 -1.97 8.16 -1.39
N ASP A 106 -2.34 9.31 -0.81
CA ASP A 106 -2.19 10.61 -1.47
C ASP A 106 -0.74 11.07 -1.67
N LYS A 107 0.23 10.50 -0.94
CA LYS A 107 1.65 10.84 -1.12
C LYS A 107 2.38 9.97 -2.14
N MET A 108 1.83 8.82 -2.53
CA MET A 108 2.52 7.90 -3.44
C MET A 108 2.13 8.09 -4.90
N LEU A 109 0.94 8.63 -5.20
CA LEU A 109 0.56 9.03 -6.56
C LEU A 109 1.42 10.19 -7.11
N ASN A 110 2.07 10.98 -6.25
CA ASN A 110 2.94 12.09 -6.66
C ASN A 110 4.43 11.71 -6.82
N ALA A 111 4.77 10.42 -6.82
CA ALA A 111 6.16 9.95 -6.91
C ALA A 111 6.44 9.05 -8.12
N LEU A 112 5.77 9.31 -9.26
CA LEU A 112 6.30 8.96 -10.57
C LEU A 112 7.26 10.08 -10.98
N PRO A 113 8.60 9.88 -10.93
CA PRO A 113 9.50 10.79 -11.60
C PRO A 113 9.35 10.52 -13.09
N ASP A 114 8.64 11.41 -13.77
CA ASP A 114 8.85 11.61 -15.19
C ASP A 114 10.36 11.84 -15.42
N LEU A 115 10.87 11.16 -16.43
CA LEU A 115 12.24 11.31 -16.88
C LEU A 115 12.44 12.78 -17.35
N GLU A 116 13.21 13.52 -16.54
CA GLU A 116 13.87 14.84 -16.75
C GLU A 116 14.09 15.23 -18.23
N PRO A 117 14.01 16.52 -18.63
CA PRO A 117 14.91 17.52 -18.05
C PRO A 117 14.43 18.99 -17.97
N SER A 118 15.23 19.79 -17.25
CA SER A 118 15.50 21.24 -17.47
C SER A 118 14.32 22.20 -17.20
N THR A 119 14.45 23.38 -16.61
CA THR A 119 15.54 24.28 -16.21
C THR A 119 14.82 25.49 -15.61
N LEU A 120 15.37 26.09 -14.54
CA LEU A 120 15.19 27.50 -14.14
C LEU A 120 13.74 27.85 -13.68
N SER A 121 13.51 28.62 -12.63
CA SER A 121 14.34 29.60 -11.92
C SER A 121 13.74 29.82 -10.53
N ASP A 122 14.62 30.00 -9.56
CA ASP A 122 14.39 30.80 -8.36
C ASP A 122 13.83 32.19 -8.74
N GLU A 123 12.93 32.71 -7.91
CA GLU A 123 12.67 34.13 -7.59
C GLU A 123 11.34 34.11 -6.80
N ASP A 124 11.42 34.07 -5.48
CA ASP A 124 11.53 35.22 -4.57
C ASP A 124 10.20 35.98 -4.41
N GLU A 125 9.86 36.14 -3.13
CA GLU A 125 9.07 37.18 -2.47
C GLU A 125 8.13 38.05 -3.32
N GLU A 126 6.87 38.17 -2.88
CA GLU A 126 6.37 39.47 -2.42
C GLU A 126 5.09 39.31 -1.58
N GLU A 127 5.16 39.83 -0.36
CA GLU A 127 4.00 40.34 0.37
C GLU A 127 3.31 41.41 -0.50
N GLU A 128 1.97 41.46 -0.52
CA GLU A 128 1.27 42.75 -0.48
C GLU A 128 -0.19 42.57 -0.01
N ILE A 129 -0.41 43.06 1.21
CA ILE A 129 -1.60 43.79 1.70
C ILE A 129 -2.79 43.94 0.74
N HIS A 130 -3.99 43.56 1.18
CA HIS A 130 -5.25 44.15 0.68
C HIS A 130 -6.06 44.71 1.86
N GLN A 131 -6.01 46.03 1.97
CA GLN A 131 -6.94 46.88 2.70
C GLN A 131 -7.84 47.55 1.65
N ASP A 132 -9.15 47.29 1.66
CA ASP A 132 -10.15 48.20 1.07
C ASP A 132 -11.53 47.93 1.70
N GLY A 133 -12.18 48.99 2.19
CA GLY A 133 -13.55 48.97 2.74
C GLY A 133 -13.76 49.90 3.92
#